data_AF-A0A9F2RB89-F1
#
_entry.id   AF-A0A9F2RB89-F1
#
_cell.length_a   1.000
_cell.length_b   1.000
_cell.length_c   1.000
_cell.angle_alpha   90.00
_cell.angle_beta   90.00
_cell.angle_gamma   90.00
#
_symmetry.space_group_name_H-M   'P 1'
#
loop_
_entity.id
_entity.type
_entity.pdbx_description
1 polymer ?
#
loop_
_entity_poly.entity_id
_entity_poly.type
_entity_poly.pdbx_seq_one_letter_code
_entity_poly.pdbx_strand_id
1 'polypeptide(L)'
;MAAFNQWNLERANTARSNQPSRCCGRQVLRQTFIGRFRHIMDSSQNTFNEDTSALVTRLDELERALFQTGQKGLHDFQCWEMGQAAQITVSSLIQNYKKRKFTDMDS
;
A
#
# COMPACT_ATOMS: atom_id res chain seq x y z
N MET A 1 -26.08 27.76 -47.06
CA MET A 1 -24.81 27.42 -46.39
C MET A 1 -24.92 27.33 -44.85
N ALA A 2 -25.86 27.99 -44.18
CA ALA A 2 -26.00 27.95 -42.71
C ALA A 2 -26.33 26.55 -42.13
N ALA A 3 -27.17 25.77 -42.81
CA ALA A 3 -27.60 24.44 -42.33
C ALA A 3 -26.44 23.42 -42.25
N PHE A 4 -25.47 23.50 -43.16
CA PHE A 4 -24.29 22.62 -43.15
C PHE A 4 -23.35 22.94 -41.97
N ASN A 5 -23.21 24.22 -41.64
CA ASN A 5 -22.42 24.66 -40.49
C ASN A 5 -23.11 24.31 -39.15
N GLN A 6 -24.44 24.42 -39.10
CA GLN A 6 -25.24 24.02 -37.95
C GLN A 6 -25.10 22.52 -37.64
N TRP A 7 -25.19 21.68 -38.68
CA TRP A 7 -25.07 20.22 -38.54
C TRP A 7 -23.65 19.77 -38.14
N ASN A 8 -22.61 20.45 -38.64
CA ASN A 8 -21.22 20.19 -38.22
C ASN A 8 -20.98 20.62 -36.77
N LEU A 9 -21.59 21.71 -36.31
CA LEU A 9 -21.52 22.17 -34.92
C LEU A 9 -22.24 21.20 -33.98
N GLU A 10 -23.39 20.67 -34.38
CA GLU A 10 -24.13 19.65 -33.64
C GLU A 10 -23.32 18.35 -33.53
N ARG A 11 -22.72 17.84 -34.62
CA ARG A 11 -21.81 16.68 -34.56
C ARG A 11 -20.60 16.91 -33.67
N ALA A 12 -20.01 18.10 -33.69
CA ALA A 12 -18.87 18.43 -32.83
C ALA A 12 -19.26 18.48 -31.33
N ASN A 13 -20.48 18.91 -31.02
CA ASN A 13 -21.01 18.93 -29.66
C ASN A 13 -21.38 17.53 -29.16
N THR A 14 -21.96 16.67 -30.00
CA THR A 14 -22.24 15.25 -29.65
C THR A 14 -20.96 14.44 -29.44
N ALA A 15 -19.89 14.74 -30.20
CA ALA A 15 -18.58 14.12 -30.00
C ALA A 15 -17.91 14.56 -28.68
N ARG A 16 -18.22 15.76 -28.18
CA ARG A 16 -17.72 16.29 -26.90
C ARG A 16 -18.46 15.71 -25.70
N SER A 17 -19.76 15.42 -25.83
CA SER A 17 -20.57 14.76 -24.79
C SER A 17 -20.27 13.27 -24.65
N ASN A 18 -19.77 12.61 -25.71
CA ASN A 18 -19.40 11.19 -25.72
C ASN A 18 -17.91 10.93 -25.47
N GLN A 19 -17.13 11.91 -25.04
CA GLN A 19 -15.82 11.59 -24.45
C GLN A 19 -16.08 10.85 -23.13
N PRO A 20 -15.52 9.65 -22.91
CA PRO A 20 -15.53 9.05 -21.58
C PRO A 20 -14.85 10.05 -20.66
N SER A 21 -15.66 10.70 -19.84
CA SER A 21 -15.27 11.81 -19.00
C SER A 21 -14.06 11.34 -18.18
N ARG A 22 -12.92 12.02 -18.30
CA ARG A 22 -11.68 11.71 -17.54
C ARG A 22 -11.91 11.53 -16.02
N CYS A 23 -13.08 11.97 -15.54
CA CYS A 23 -13.68 11.74 -14.23
C CYS A 23 -13.88 10.26 -13.87
N CYS A 24 -14.23 9.39 -14.83
CA CYS A 24 -14.57 8.00 -14.54
C CYS A 24 -13.37 7.20 -14.00
N GLY A 25 -12.17 7.42 -14.54
CA GLY A 25 -10.96 6.72 -14.08
C GLY A 25 -10.62 6.98 -12.61
N ARG A 26 -10.64 8.25 -12.19
CA ARG A 26 -10.39 8.61 -10.78
C ARG A 26 -11.47 8.09 -9.83
N GLN A 27 -12.72 8.09 -10.28
CA GLN A 27 -13.83 7.63 -9.46
C GLN A 27 -13.82 6.11 -9.30
N VAL A 28 -13.50 5.36 -10.37
CA VAL A 28 -13.35 3.90 -10.33
C VAL A 28 -12.19 3.48 -9.43
N LEU A 29 -11.02 4.12 -9.54
CA LEU A 29 -9.87 3.83 -8.66
C LEU A 29 -10.20 4.07 -7.19
N ARG A 30 -10.89 5.18 -6.89
CA ARG A 30 -11.30 5.48 -5.50
C ARG A 30 -12.27 4.43 -4.96
N GLN A 31 -13.30 4.09 -5.73
CA GLN A 31 -14.33 3.16 -5.25
C GLN A 31 -13.81 1.72 -5.15
N THR A 32 -12.94 1.29 -6.05
CA THR A 32 -12.28 -0.03 -5.97
C THR A 32 -11.37 -0.13 -4.74
N PHE A 33 -10.60 0.91 -4.45
CA PHE A 33 -9.77 0.93 -3.24
C PHE A 33 -10.61 0.91 -1.95
N ILE A 34 -11.65 1.77 -1.85
CA ILE A 34 -12.52 1.82 -0.67
C ILE A 34 -13.20 0.46 -0.42
N GLY A 35 -13.69 -0.20 -1.48
CA GLY A 35 -14.32 -1.52 -1.35
C GLY A 35 -13.36 -2.62 -0.88
N ARG A 36 -12.10 -2.57 -1.32
CA ARG A 36 -11.07 -3.55 -0.94
C ARG A 36 -10.41 -3.26 0.41
N PHE A 37 -10.41 -2.00 0.85
CA PHE A 37 -9.74 -1.56 2.07
C PHE A 37 -10.15 -2.38 3.30
N ARG A 38 -11.46 -2.59 3.51
CA ARG A 38 -11.95 -3.34 4.66
C ARG A 38 -11.44 -4.78 4.65
N HIS A 39 -11.54 -5.45 3.52
CA HIS A 39 -11.08 -6.83 3.38
C HIS A 39 -9.56 -6.95 3.65
N ILE A 40 -8.76 -6.00 3.16
CA ILE A 40 -7.30 -5.98 3.40
C ILE A 40 -6.99 -5.77 4.88
N MET A 41 -7.66 -4.81 5.52
CA MET A 41 -7.55 -4.54 6.96
C MET A 41 -7.91 -5.76 7.79
N ASP A 42 -9.10 -6.32 7.58
CA ASP A 42 -9.59 -7.48 8.32
C ASP A 42 -8.68 -8.69 8.12
N SER A 43 -8.20 -8.91 6.89
CA SER A 43 -7.24 -9.99 6.63
C SER A 43 -5.93 -9.74 7.37
N SER A 44 -5.38 -8.52 7.32
CA SER A 44 -4.10 -8.19 7.95
C SER A 44 -4.09 -8.35 9.48
N GLN A 45 -5.25 -8.24 10.13
CA GLN A 45 -5.38 -8.33 11.59
C GLN A 45 -5.88 -9.69 12.08
N ASN A 46 -6.45 -10.54 11.20
CA ASN A 46 -6.99 -11.84 11.59
C ASN A 46 -6.13 -13.04 11.15
N THR A 47 -5.20 -12.89 10.20
CA THR A 47 -4.24 -13.96 9.88
C THR A 47 -3.02 -13.85 10.77
N PHE A 48 -3.06 -14.50 11.94
CA PHE A 48 -1.87 -14.70 12.76
C PHE A 48 -1.23 -16.04 12.42
N ASN A 49 0.05 -16.05 12.01
CA ASN A 49 0.82 -17.24 11.60
C ASN A 49 0.31 -18.00 10.36
N GLU A 50 -0.63 -17.47 9.59
CA GLU A 50 -1.04 -18.07 8.31
C GLU A 50 -0.13 -17.64 7.15
N ASP A 51 -0.01 -18.49 6.13
CA ASP A 51 0.73 -18.16 4.91
C ASP A 51 0.00 -17.07 4.12
N THR A 52 0.46 -15.83 4.27
CA THR A 52 -0.12 -14.65 3.62
C THR A 52 0.35 -14.49 2.16
N SER A 53 1.24 -15.37 1.65
CA SER A 53 1.82 -15.24 0.31
C SER A 53 0.76 -15.24 -0.80
N ALA A 54 -0.26 -16.10 -0.71
CA ALA A 54 -1.36 -16.18 -1.66
C ALA A 54 -2.25 -14.92 -1.67
N LEU A 55 -2.36 -14.23 -0.54
CA LEU A 55 -3.11 -12.97 -0.44
C LEU A 55 -2.27 -11.81 -0.96
N VAL A 56 -1.03 -11.70 -0.51
CA VAL A 56 -0.07 -10.62 -0.84
C VAL A 56 0.23 -10.59 -2.34
N THR A 57 0.29 -11.73 -3.01
CA THR A 57 0.50 -11.81 -4.47
C THR A 57 -0.58 -11.10 -5.29
N ARG A 58 -1.82 -11.02 -4.76
CA ARG A 58 -2.96 -10.36 -5.42
C ARG A 58 -3.08 -8.86 -5.08
N LEU A 59 -2.29 -8.37 -4.12
CA LEU A 59 -2.30 -6.98 -3.68
C LEU A 59 -1.35 -6.12 -4.52
N ASP A 60 -1.77 -4.88 -4.77
CA ASP A 60 -0.93 -3.84 -5.35
C ASP A 60 0.14 -3.34 -4.35
N GLU A 61 1.18 -2.64 -4.80
CA GLU A 61 2.29 -2.18 -3.94
C GLU A 61 1.82 -1.35 -2.75
N LEU A 62 0.86 -0.44 -2.96
CA LEU A 62 0.28 0.37 -1.89
C LEU A 62 -0.50 -0.51 -0.89
N GLU A 63 -1.32 -1.43 -1.41
CA GLU A 63 -2.09 -2.38 -0.61
C GLU A 63 -1.19 -3.31 0.21
N ARG A 64 -0.03 -3.71 -0.35
CA ARG A 64 0.99 -4.49 0.36
C ARG A 64 1.62 -3.70 1.50
N ALA A 65 1.98 -2.44 1.28
CA ALA A 65 2.54 -1.59 2.34
C ALA A 65 1.53 -1.38 3.48
N LEU A 66 0.25 -1.19 3.15
CA LEU A 66 -0.83 -1.11 4.13
C LEU A 66 -0.99 -2.43 4.90
N PHE A 67 -1.00 -3.56 4.20
CA PHE A 67 -1.10 -4.90 4.80
C PHE A 67 0.06 -5.19 5.76
N GLN A 68 1.29 -4.87 5.36
CA GLN A 68 2.48 -5.01 6.20
C GLN A 68 2.41 -4.15 7.47
N THR A 69 1.88 -2.93 7.36
CA THR A 69 1.68 -2.04 8.51
C THR A 69 0.66 -2.61 9.50
N GLY A 70 -0.45 -3.16 8.99
CA GLY A 70 -1.45 -3.85 9.81
C GLY A 70 -0.89 -5.06 10.54
N GLN A 71 -0.15 -5.91 9.82
CA GLN A 71 0.52 -7.10 10.38
C GLN A 71 1.57 -6.75 11.43
N LYS A 72 2.37 -5.70 11.21
CA LYS A 72 3.33 -5.21 12.20
C LYS A 72 2.63 -4.78 13.49
N GLY A 73 1.54 -4.03 13.39
CA GLY A 73 0.76 -3.62 14.56
C GLY A 73 0.20 -4.80 15.35
N LEU A 74 -0.32 -5.83 14.66
CA LEU A 74 -0.78 -7.07 15.29
C LEU A 74 0.37 -7.80 16.03
N HIS A 75 1.51 -7.97 15.36
CA HIS A 75 2.68 -8.63 15.93
C HIS A 75 3.22 -7.89 17.16
N ASP A 76 3.32 -6.56 17.09
CA ASP A 76 3.77 -5.72 18.21
C ASP A 76 2.79 -5.81 19.40
N PHE A 77 1.47 -5.84 19.13
CA PHE A 77 0.46 -6.02 20.15
C PHE A 77 0.57 -7.38 20.85
N GLN A 78 0.80 -8.46 20.10
CA GLN A 78 0.97 -9.79 20.69
C GLN A 78 2.27 -9.92 21.48
N CYS A 79 3.37 -9.35 20.98
CA CYS A 79 4.62 -9.27 21.74
C CYS A 79 4.41 -8.53 23.08
N TRP A 80 3.55 -7.51 23.09
CA TRP A 80 3.18 -6.80 24.30
C TRP A 80 2.30 -7.64 25.23
N GLU A 81 1.26 -8.30 24.70
CA GLU A 81 0.37 -9.17 25.47
C GLU A 81 1.13 -10.32 26.15
N MET A 82 2.12 -10.88 25.45
CA MET A 82 2.99 -11.95 25.95
C MET A 82 4.12 -11.44 26.88
N GLY A 83 4.19 -10.13 27.15
CA GLY A 83 5.21 -9.51 28.01
C GLY A 83 6.62 -9.46 27.40
N GLN A 84 6.79 -9.86 26.14
CA GLN A 84 8.08 -9.83 25.43
C GLN A 84 8.54 -8.39 25.12
N ALA A 85 7.59 -7.45 25.01
CA ALA A 85 7.90 -6.03 24.86
C ALA A 85 8.62 -5.41 26.08
N ALA A 86 8.62 -6.09 27.24
CA ALA A 86 9.40 -5.67 28.41
C ALA A 86 10.90 -6.01 28.31
N GLN A 87 11.29 -6.89 27.37
CA GLN A 87 12.69 -7.21 27.13
C GLN A 87 13.34 -6.13 26.24
N ILE A 88 14.27 -5.37 26.82
CA ILE A 88 15.10 -4.42 26.08
C ILE A 88 16.08 -5.21 25.22
N THR A 89 15.75 -5.35 23.93
CA THR A 89 16.62 -6.00 22.95
C THR A 89 17.61 -4.98 22.40
N VAL A 90 18.87 -5.41 22.22
CA VAL A 90 19.91 -4.58 21.61
C VAL A 90 19.48 -4.18 20.21
N SER A 91 19.54 -2.88 19.90
CA SER A 91 19.14 -2.39 18.59
C SER A 91 20.01 -2.99 17.48
N SER A 92 19.42 -3.16 16.28
CA SER A 92 20.13 -3.67 15.10
C SER A 92 21.36 -2.84 14.75
N LEU A 93 21.36 -1.56 15.11
CA LEU A 93 22.48 -0.62 14.94
C LEU A 93 23.71 -1.06 15.74
N ILE A 94 23.53 -1.55 16.97
CA ILE A 94 24.61 -2.03 17.83
C ILE A 94 25.02 -3.45 17.43
N GLN A 95 24.07 -4.31 17.04
CA GLN A 95 24.37 -5.66 16.55
C GLN A 95 25.24 -5.64 15.29
N ASN A 96 24.99 -4.71 14.38
CA ASN A 96 25.75 -4.53 13.15
C ASN A 96 26.99 -3.62 13.32
N TYR A 97 27.23 -3.10 14.52
CA TYR A 97 28.36 -2.22 14.79
C TYR A 97 29.67 -3.02 14.85
N LYS A 98 30.31 -3.22 13.69
CA LYS A 98 31.66 -3.76 13.61
C LYS A 98 32.66 -2.65 13.94
N LYS A 99 33.01 -2.51 15.23
CA LYS A 99 34.08 -1.62 15.68
C LYS A 99 35.37 -2.03 14.93
N ARG A 100 35.83 -1.22 13.97
CA ARG A 100 37.14 -1.42 13.34
C ARG A 100 38.16 -1.25 14.46
N LYS A 101 38.83 -2.33 14.87
CA LYS A 101 39.97 -2.20 15.77
C LYS A 101 41.00 -1.34 15.05
N PHE A 102 41.39 -0.21 15.64
CA PHE A 102 42.60 0.47 15.27
C PHE A 102 43.71 -0.56 15.50
N THR A 103 44.32 -1.04 14.44
CA THR A 103 45.54 -1.86 14.53
C THR A 103 46.62 -0.92 15.03
N ASP A 104 46.70 -0.75 16.34
CA ASP A 104 47.91 -0.31 17.01
C ASP A 104 48.74 -1.57 17.25
N MET A 105 49.73 -1.78 16.38
CA MET A 105 50.77 -2.80 16.41
C MET A 105 51.66 -2.47 15.20
N ASP A 106 52.93 -2.15 15.28
CA ASP A 106 53.91 -1.90 16.34
C ASP A 106 55.03 -1.09 15.64
N SER A 107 55.96 -0.53 16.42
CA SER A 107 57.11 0.27 15.98
C SER A 107 58.02 -0.40 14.94
#